data_AF-A0A9E3EXD1-F1
#
_entry.id   AF-A0A9E3EXD1-F1
#
_cell.length_a   1.000
_cell.length_b   1.000
_cell.length_c   1.000
_cell.angle_alpha   90.00
_cell.angle_beta   90.00
_cell.angle_gamma   90.00
#
_symmetry.space_group_name_H-M   'P 1'
#
loop_
_entity.id
_entity.type
_entity.pdbx_description
1 polymer ?
#
loop_
_entity_poly.entity_id
_entity_poly.type
_entity_poly.pdbx_seq_one_letter_code
_entity_poly.pdbx_strand_id
1 'polypeptide(L)' 'MHNDVSKAVHDRDRLTALVRTRLLDTLPEGVFDRLTRLASRLLNAPVALVSLVDHDRQF' A
#
# COMPACT_ATOMS: atom_id res chain seq x y z
N MET A 1 -5.73 21.74 -7.20
CA MET A 1 -6.28 20.37 -7.31
C MET A 1 -5.33 19.34 -6.66
N HIS A 2 -4.84 19.60 -5.44
CA HIS A 2 -3.89 18.71 -4.71
C HIS A 2 -4.40 18.34 -3.30
N ASN A 3 -5.64 18.72 -2.95
CA ASN A 3 -6.15 18.68 -1.57
C ASN A 3 -6.94 17.39 -1.24
N ASP A 4 -7.45 16.69 -2.25
CA ASP A 4 -8.33 15.54 -2.03
C ASP A 4 -7.57 14.26 -1.66
N VAL A 5 -6.37 14.08 -2.21
CA VAL A 5 -5.51 12.93 -1.89
C VAL A 5 -5.01 13.02 -0.46
N SER A 6 -4.53 14.19 -0.02
CA SER A 6 -4.10 14.39 1.37
C SER A 6 -5.25 14.14 2.35
N LYS A 7 -6.46 14.63 2.03
CA LYS A 7 -7.65 14.36 2.83
C LYS A 7 -7.97 12.86 2.91
N ALA A 8 -7.90 12.13 1.79
CA ALA A 8 -8.15 10.69 1.74
C ALA A 8 -7.08 9.87 2.50
N VAL A 9 -5.81 10.28 2.42
CA VAL A 9 -4.71 9.63 3.15
C VAL A 9 -4.87 9.80 4.66
N HIS A 10 -5.25 11.00 5.11
CA HIS A 10 -5.47 11.28 6.54
C HIS A 10 -6.87 10.93 7.05
N ASP A 11 -7.70 10.27 6.23
CA ASP A 11 -9.02 9.81 6.65
C ASP A 11 -8.93 8.77 7.78
N ARG A 12 -9.63 9.05 8.89
CA ARG A 12 -9.55 8.24 10.12
C ARG A 12 -10.16 6.85 9.95
N ASP A 13 -11.22 6.73 9.16
CA ASP A 13 -11.91 5.45 8.97
C ASP A 13 -11.05 4.54 8.09
N ARG A 14 -10.41 5.10 7.05
CA ARG A 14 -9.41 4.41 6.24
C ARG A 14 -8.21 3.94 7.08
N LEU A 15 -7.65 4.82 7.91
CA LEU A 15 -6.51 4.48 8.79
C LEU A 15 -6.89 3.39 9.80
N THR A 16 -8.09 3.46 10.37
CA THR A 16 -8.61 2.41 11.27
C THR A 16 -8.76 1.08 10.53
N ALA A 17 -9.26 1.10 9.30
CA ALA A 17 -9.36 -0.09 8.46
C ALA A 17 -7.97 -0.65 8.12
N LEU A 18 -6.98 0.20 7.83
CA LEU A 18 -5.59 -0.21 7.58
C LEU A 18 -5.00 -0.95 8.79
N VAL A 19 -5.12 -0.40 10.00
CA VAL A 19 -4.64 -1.06 11.23
C VAL A 19 -5.30 -2.43 11.44
N ARG A 20 -6.59 -2.57 11.12
CA ARG A 20 -7.33 -3.84 11.24
C ARG A 20 -6.83 -4.94 10.32
N THR A 21 -6.14 -4.60 9.23
CA THR A 21 -5.50 -5.61 8.36
C THR A 21 -4.39 -6.36 9.07
N ARG A 22 -3.77 -5.76 10.10
CA ARG A 22 -2.58 -6.26 10.80
C ARG A 22 -1.40 -6.52 9.87
N LEU A 23 -1.26 -5.74 8.80
CA LEU A 23 -0.16 -5.83 7.84
C LEU A 23 0.97 -4.82 8.09
N LEU A 24 0.71 -3.78 8.89
CA LEU A 24 1.75 -2.81 9.25
C LEU A 24 2.75 -3.44 10.20
N ASP A 25 4.03 -3.15 9.99
CA ASP A 25 5.14 -3.61 10.85
C ASP A 25 5.23 -5.14 11.00
N THR A 26 4.72 -5.91 10.03
CA THR A 26 4.83 -7.37 9.97
C THR A 26 6.00 -7.82 9.10
N LEU A 27 6.35 -9.10 9.22
CA LEU A 27 7.30 -9.73 8.30
C LEU A 27 6.74 -9.76 6.86
N PRO A 28 7.60 -9.75 5.83
CA PRO A 28 7.18 -9.87 4.45
C PRO A 28 6.39 -11.16 4.19
N GLU A 29 5.29 -11.04 3.45
CA GLU A 29 4.49 -12.18 3.02
C GLU A 29 4.69 -12.46 1.54
N GLY A 30 5.06 -13.70 1.19
CA GLY A 30 5.36 -14.07 -0.20
C GLY A 30 4.18 -13.94 -1.18
N VAL A 31 2.94 -13.73 -0.70
CA VAL A 31 1.78 -13.45 -1.55
C VAL A 31 1.90 -12.09 -2.23
N PHE A 32 2.36 -11.05 -1.53
CA PHE A 32 2.53 -9.72 -2.09
C PHE A 32 3.70 -9.69 -3.08
N ASP A 33 4.78 -10.43 -2.81
CA ASP A 33 5.89 -10.57 -3.76
C ASP A 33 5.47 -11.27 -5.06
N ARG A 34 4.58 -12.26 -4.98
CA ARG A 34 4.04 -12.91 -6.17
C ARG A 34 3.17 -11.93 -6.97
N LEU A 35 2.38 -11.10 -6.28
CA LEU A 35 1.54 -10.09 -6.91
C LEU A 35 2.38 -9.02 -7.61
N THR A 36 3.41 -8.47 -6.97
CA THR A 36 4.29 -7.46 -7.57
C THR A 36 5.05 -8.03 -8.77
N ARG A 37 5.58 -9.26 -8.68
CA ARG A 37 6.22 -9.93 -9.82
C ARG A 37 5.26 -10.14 -10.99
N LEU A 38 4.02 -10.52 -10.72
CA LEU A 38 3.01 -10.68 -11.77
C LEU A 38 2.70 -9.34 -12.43
N ALA A 39 2.45 -8.30 -11.64
CA ALA A 39 2.15 -6.95 -12.14
C ALA A 39 3.28 -6.40 -13.00
N SER A 40 4.55 -6.50 -12.56
CA SER A 40 5.71 -6.08 -13.35
C SER A 40 5.76 -6.77 -14.72
N ARG A 41 5.53 -8.09 -14.76
CA ARG A 41 5.54 -8.86 -16.01
C ARG A 41 4.41 -8.49 -16.94
N LEU A 42 3.18 -8.38 -16.42
CA LEU A 42 1.99 -8.08 -17.22
C LEU A 42 2.03 -6.67 -17.81
N LEU A 43 2.57 -5.71 -17.06
CA LEU A 43 2.63 -4.30 -17.47
C LEU A 43 3.95 -3.94 -18.16
N ASN A 44 4.85 -4.90 -18.35
CA ASN A 44 6.21 -4.68 -18.86
C ASN A 44 6.95 -3.53 -18.13
N ALA A 45 6.74 -3.46 -16.82
CA ALA A 45 7.31 -2.43 -15.95
C ALA A 45 8.57 -2.97 -15.23
N PRO A 46 9.64 -2.17 -15.09
CA PRO A 46 10.87 -2.60 -14.44
C PRO A 46 10.69 -2.90 -12.95
N VAL A 47 9.68 -2.32 -12.30
CA VAL A 47 9.35 -2.51 -10.88
C VAL A 47 7.85 -2.33 -10.66
N ALA A 48 7.30 -3.06 -9.69
CA ALA A 48 5.95 -2.87 -9.18
C ALA A 48 5.97 -3.00 -7.65
N LEU A 49 5.11 -2.25 -6.98
CA LEU A 49 5.05 -2.17 -5.52
C LEU A 49 3.60 -2.32 -5.06
N VAL A 50 3.43 -2.95 -3.90
CA VAL A 50 2.21 -2.83 -3.10
C VAL A 50 2.60 -1.98 -1.91
N SER A 51 2.07 -0.76 -1.84
CA SER A 51 2.41 0.16 -0.77
C SER A 51 1.25 0.32 0.21
N LEU A 52 1.54 0.23 1.50
CA LEU A 52 0.57 0.55 2.55
C LEU A 52 0.85 1.95 3.06
N VAL A 53 -0.10 2.87 2.84
CA VAL A 53 0.04 4.29 3.21
C VAL A 53 -0.61 4.52 4.57
N ASP A 54 0.19 4.76 5.60
CA ASP A 54 -0.24 5.22 6.92
C ASP A 54 -0.26 6.77 6.96
N HIS A 55 -0.58 7.36 8.10
CA HIS A 55 -0.71 8.80 8.29
C HIS A 55 0.61 9.57 8.11
N ASP A 56 1.75 8.94 8.42
CA ASP A 56 3.07 9.57 8.41
C ASP A 56 4.15 8.77 7.66
N ARG A 57 3.81 7.55 7.22
CA ARG A 57 4.76 6.64 6.58
C ARG A 57 4.12 5.80 5.48
N GLN A 58 4.97 5.40 4.52
CA GLN A 58 4.64 4.42 3.52
C GLN A 58 5.51 3.19 3.74
N PHE A 59 4.87 2.03 3.74
CA PHE A 59 5.52 0.72 3.74
C PHE A 59 5.48 0.11 2.36
#